data_AF-C3X7Z0-F1
#
_entry.id   AF-C3X7Z0-F1
#
_cell.length_a   1.000
_cell.length_b   1.000
_cell.length_c   1.000
_cell.angle_alpha   90.00
_cell.angle_beta   90.00
_cell.angle_gamma   90.00
#
_symmetry.space_group_name_H-M   'P 1'
#
loop_
_entity.id
_entity.type
_entity.pdbx_description
1 polymer ?
#
loop_
_entity_poly.entity_id
_entity_poly.type
_entity_poly.pdbx_seq_one_letter_code
_entity_poly.pdbx_strand_id
1 'polypeptide(L)' 'MHTADTDSTDPIFIADFGESPSVFINGKEEPIYRYAVWSEKKIKIIEYGDDLDYLRKKYGYDIRIRVLNYTAFPDEPV' A
#
# COMPACT_ATOMS: atom_id res chain seq x y z
N MET A 1 -16.66 -21.62 10.83
CA MET A 1 -15.28 -21.10 10.72
C MET A 1 -15.01 -20.88 9.24
N HIS A 2 -14.77 -19.64 8.83
CA HIS A 2 -14.63 -19.26 7.43
C HIS A 2 -13.18 -19.55 7.01
N THR A 3 -12.96 -20.62 6.25
CA THR A 3 -11.66 -20.93 5.64
C THR A 3 -11.47 -20.02 4.44
N ALA A 4 -10.91 -18.83 4.66
CA ALA A 4 -10.50 -17.97 3.57
C ALA A 4 -9.23 -18.55 2.96
N ASP A 5 -9.39 -19.21 1.82
CA ASP A 5 -8.41 -19.54 0.78
C ASP A 5 -6.97 -19.04 1.04
N THR A 6 -6.23 -19.76 1.87
CA THR A 6 -4.79 -19.61 2.07
C THR A 6 -3.99 -20.26 0.93
N ASP A 7 -4.35 -19.93 -0.31
CA ASP A 7 -3.58 -20.32 -1.50
C ASP A 7 -3.37 -19.14 -2.46
N SER A 8 -3.50 -17.93 -1.93
CA SER A 8 -3.17 -16.71 -2.66
C SER A 8 -1.65 -16.56 -2.71
N THR A 9 -1.04 -17.21 -3.69
CA THR A 9 0.30 -16.86 -4.16
C THR A 9 0.37 -15.44 -4.75
N ASP A 10 -0.69 -14.65 -4.75
CA ASP A 10 -0.70 -13.34 -5.41
C ASP A 10 0.35 -12.40 -4.80
N PRO A 11 1.24 -11.81 -5.63
CA PRO A 11 2.17 -10.80 -5.14
C PRO A 11 1.43 -9.61 -4.54
N ILE A 12 1.94 -9.13 -3.41
CA ILE A 12 1.44 -7.95 -2.72
C ILE A 12 2.43 -6.81 -2.90
N PHE A 13 1.91 -5.62 -3.17
CA PHE A 13 2.71 -4.41 -3.31
C PHE A 13 2.27 -3.44 -2.24
N ILE A 14 3.24 -2.77 -1.64
CA ILE A 14 2.99 -1.67 -0.72
C ILE A 14 3.66 -0.45 -1.35
N ALA A 15 2.90 0.52 -1.83
CA ALA A 15 3.47 1.81 -2.18
C ALA A 15 3.71 2.63 -0.92
N ASP A 16 4.85 3.31 -0.86
CA ASP A 16 5.14 4.36 0.11
C ASP A 16 4.99 5.72 -0.60
N PHE A 17 3.97 6.47 -0.20
CA PHE A 17 3.67 7.82 -0.70
C PHE A 17 4.38 8.93 0.08
N GLY A 18 5.18 8.60 1.10
CA GLY A 18 5.94 9.56 1.88
C GLY A 18 5.18 10.10 3.09
N GLU A 19 4.92 11.40 3.14
CA GLU A 19 4.23 12.00 4.29
C GLU A 19 2.75 11.58 4.33
N SER A 20 2.16 11.64 5.52
CA SER A 20 0.72 11.40 5.73
C SER A 20 0.01 12.72 6.04
N PRO A 21 -0.26 13.58 5.03
CA PRO A 21 -0.95 14.83 5.24
C PRO A 21 -2.45 14.61 5.45
N SER A 22 -3.11 15.59 6.06
CA SER A 22 -4.57 15.66 6.06
C SER A 22 -5.04 16.55 4.90
N VAL A 23 -6.10 16.13 4.21
CA VAL A 23 -6.75 16.94 3.17
C VAL A 23 -8.18 17.26 3.55
N PHE A 24 -8.63 18.45 3.17
CA PHE A 24 -10.00 18.87 3.42
C PHE A 24 -10.89 18.52 2.22
N ILE A 25 -11.80 17.57 2.40
CA ILE A 25 -12.72 17.10 1.36
C ILE A 25 -14.15 17.27 1.88
N ASN A 26 -15.00 17.96 1.13
CA ASN A 26 -16.43 18.12 1.42
C ASN A 26 -16.75 18.59 2.86
N GLY A 27 -15.95 19.50 3.42
CA GLY A 27 -16.21 20.04 4.76
C GLY A 27 -15.58 19.23 5.90
N LYS A 28 -14.85 18.16 5.59
CA LYS A 28 -14.24 17.26 6.58
C LYS A 28 -12.74 17.09 6.31
N GLU A 29 -11.95 17.02 7.37
CA GLU A 29 -10.57 16.57 7.27
C GLU A 29 -10.51 15.05 7.11
N GLU A 30 -9.88 14.60 6.03
CA GLU A 30 -9.64 13.20 5.73
C GLU A 30 -8.11 12.96 5.72
N PRO A 31 -7.62 11.90 6.35
CA PRO A 31 -6.21 11.55 6.29
C PRO A 31 -5.83 10.97 4.92
N ILE A 32 -4.70 11.41 4.38
CA ILE A 32 -3.99 10.69 3.32
C ILE A 32 -3.01 9.74 3.99
N TYR A 33 -3.30 8.44 3.88
CA TYR A 33 -2.42 7.42 4.43
C TYR A 33 -1.13 7.32 3.63
N ARG A 34 -0.02 7.10 4.32
CA ARG A 34 1.32 6.97 3.72
C ARG A 34 1.43 5.74 2.81
N TYR A 35 0.83 4.62 3.21
CA TYR A 35 0.97 3.37 2.48
C TYR A 35 -0.34 2.96 1.82
N ALA A 36 -0.24 2.44 0.59
CA ALA A 36 -1.32 1.72 -0.07
C ALA A 36 -0.89 0.31 -0.44
N VAL A 37 -1.74 -0.66 -0.11
CA VAL A 37 -1.54 -2.06 -0.45
C VAL A 37 -2.39 -2.40 -1.67
N TRP A 38 -1.80 -3.06 -2.66
CA TRP A 38 -2.56 -3.70 -3.74
C TRP A 38 -2.03 -5.08 -4.09
N SER A 39 -2.88 -5.86 -4.74
CA SER A 39 -2.55 -7.17 -5.29
C SER A 39 -2.53 -7.06 -6.82
N GLU A 40 -1.54 -7.69 -7.46
CA GLU A 40 -1.41 -7.70 -8.92
C GLU A 40 -2.69 -8.18 -9.62
N LYS A 41 -3.32 -9.25 -9.09
CA LYS A 41 -4.52 -9.84 -9.71
C LYS A 41 -5.78 -8.99 -9.53
N LYS A 42 -5.86 -8.21 -8.45
CA LYS A 42 -7.08 -7.45 -8.13
C LYS A 42 -7.10 -6.08 -8.81
N ILE A 43 -5.96 -5.59 -9.33
CA ILE A 43 -5.77 -4.29 -10.01
C ILE A 43 -6.47 -3.15 -9.24
N LYS A 44 -6.45 -3.22 -7.91
CA LYS A 44 -7.07 -2.22 -7.04
C LYS A 44 -6.38 -2.19 -5.69
N ILE A 45 -6.43 -1.03 -5.06
CA ILE A 45 -6.01 -0.87 -3.67
C ILE A 45 -6.96 -1.68 -2.78
N ILE A 46 -6.39 -2.46 -1.88
CA ILE A 46 -7.11 -3.32 -0.96
C ILE A 46 -7.03 -2.82 0.48
N GLU A 47 -6.03 -1.99 0.80
CA GLU A 47 -5.86 -1.39 2.13
C GLU A 47 -5.00 -0.13 2.06
N TYR A 48 -5.25 0.79 2.98
CA TYR A 48 -4.40 1.94 3.27
C TYR A 48 -3.95 1.88 4.73
N GLY A 49 -2.79 2.48 5.05
CA GLY A 49 -2.36 2.62 6.44
C GLY A 49 -1.06 3.39 6.60
N ASP A 50 -0.65 3.61 7.85
CA ASP A 50 0.55 4.39 8.19
C ASP A 50 1.62 3.56 8.93
N ASP A 51 1.31 2.31 9.27
CA ASP A 51 2.22 1.38 9.95
C ASP A 51 2.71 0.30 8.98
N LEU A 52 3.93 0.50 8.45
CA LEU A 52 4.54 -0.44 7.51
C LEU A 52 4.78 -1.83 8.11
N ASP A 53 5.15 -1.90 9.39
CA ASP A 53 5.49 -3.15 10.05
C ASP A 53 4.23 -3.99 10.27
N TYR A 54 3.13 -3.35 10.65
CA TYR A 54 1.82 -3.99 10.69
C TYR A 54 1.41 -4.53 9.32
N LEU A 55 1.52 -3.72 8.26
CA LEU A 55 1.15 -4.14 6.90
C LEU A 55 2.03 -5.31 6.42
N ARG A 56 3.33 -5.26 6.66
CA ARG A 56 4.25 -6.37 6.35
C ARG A 56 3.90 -7.65 7.09
N LYS A 57 3.61 -7.54 8.39
CA LYS A 57 3.18 -8.69 9.20
C LYS A 57 1.87 -9.30 8.72
N LYS A 58 0.94 -8.46 8.27
CA LYS A 58 -0.39 -8.89 7.81
C LYS A 58 -0.34 -9.61 6.47
N TYR A 59 0.48 -9.12 5.54
CA TYR A 59 0.55 -9.65 4.17
C TYR A 59 1.71 -10.63 3.91
N GLY A 60 2.64 -10.77 4.87
CA GLY A 60 3.68 -11.79 4.88
C GLY A 60 5.10 -11.24 4.70
N TYR A 61 6.02 -11.63 5.60
CA TYR A 61 7.42 -11.21 5.56
C TYR A 61 8.26 -11.89 4.46
N ASP A 62 7.91 -13.13 4.10
CA ASP A 62 8.80 -14.02 3.34
C ASP A 62 8.38 -14.27 1.87
N ILE A 63 7.23 -13.76 1.42
CA ILE A 63 6.73 -13.99 0.06
C ILE A 63 6.12 -12.69 -0.48
N ARG A 64 6.82 -12.10 -1.46
CA ARG A 64 6.26 -11.16 -2.45
C ARG A 64 5.71 -9.83 -1.90
N ILE A 65 6.37 -9.16 -0.94
CA ILE A 65 6.12 -7.73 -0.70
C ILE A 65 7.17 -6.91 -1.45
N ARG A 66 6.74 -6.15 -2.48
CA ARG A 66 7.57 -5.10 -3.07
C ARG A 66 7.12 -3.76 -2.52
N VAL A 67 8.01 -3.09 -1.78
CA VAL A 67 7.79 -1.70 -1.38
C VAL A 67 8.23 -0.80 -2.53
N LEU A 68 7.29 -0.05 -3.09
CA LEU A 68 7.57 0.91 -4.16
C LEU A 68 7.67 2.28 -3.52
N ASN A 69 8.89 2.77 -3.39
CA ASN A 69 9.14 4.13 -2.93
C ASN A 69 8.91 5.09 -4.09
N TYR A 70 8.00 6.04 -3.91
CA TYR A 70 7.85 7.13 -4.86
C TYR A 70 9.08 8.03 -4.73
N THR A 71 10.04 7.88 -5.63
CA THR A 71 11.07 8.90 -5.85
C THR A 71 10.48 9.91 -6.82
N ALA A 72 10.67 11.20 -6.57
CA ALA A 72 10.30 12.24 -7.53
C ALA A 72 10.83 11.83 -8.91
N PHE A 73 9.98 11.94 -9.94
CA PHE A 73 10.45 11.71 -11.30
C PHE A 73 11.66 12.63 -11.53
N PRO A 74 12.80 12.10 -11.99
CA PRO A 74 13.91 12.96 -12.34
C PRO A 74 13.43 13.94 -13.41
N ASP A 75 13.64 15.23 -13.19
CA ASP A 75 13.04 16.30 -13.99
C ASP A 75 13.53 16.33 -15.45
N GLU A 76 14.54 15.55 -15.86
CA GLU A 76 15.04 15.58 -17.24
C GLU A 76 15.52 14.22 -17.78
N PRO A 77 15.34 13.97 -19.09
CA PRO A 77 16.00 12.88 -19.79
C PRO A 77 17.51 13.17 -19.94
N VAL A 78 18.33 12.16 -19.64
CA VAL A 78 19.79 12.14 -19.90
C VAL A 78 20.06 12.14 -21.39
#